data_AF-A0A7Y1V1A7-F1
#
_entry.id   AF-A0A7Y1V1A7-F1
#
_cell.length_a   1.000
_cell.length_b   1.000
_cell.length_c   1.000
_cell.angle_alpha   90.00
_cell.angle_beta   90.00
_cell.angle_gamma   90.00
#
_symmetry.space_group_name_H-M   'P 1'
#
loop_
_entity.id
_entity.type
_entity.pdbx_description
1 polymer ?
#
loop_
_entity_poly.entity_id
_entity_poly.type
_entity_poly.pdbx_seq_one_letter_code
_entity_poly.pdbx_strand_id
1 'polypeptide(L)'
;MWRFSKPSFSMCRTGGSSTPEPLMNYDEPIAPKLDGLGDLHFAVTTESNEAQAFFDQGLRLVYAFNHAEAYRAFQEASRLDPGMSMAY
;
A
#
# COMPACT_ATOMS: atom_id res chain seq x y z
N MET A 1 24.63 -51.48 -18.09
CA MET A 1 23.41 -50.85 -18.63
C MET A 1 22.35 -50.83 -17.52
N TRP A 2 22.25 -49.76 -16.71
CA TRP A 2 21.26 -49.68 -15.63
C TRP A 2 20.06 -48.88 -16.13
N ARG A 3 18.88 -49.49 -16.16
CA ARG A 3 17.65 -48.90 -16.67
C ARG A 3 16.66 -48.80 -15.52
N PHE A 4 16.66 -47.66 -14.85
CA PHE A 4 15.70 -47.35 -13.78
C PHE A 4 14.32 -47.06 -14.38
N SER A 5 13.33 -47.88 -14.03
CA SER A 5 11.92 -47.65 -14.34
C SER A 5 11.37 -46.57 -13.41
N LYS A 6 10.98 -45.42 -13.95
CA LYS A 6 10.34 -44.35 -13.18
C LYS A 6 8.91 -44.78 -12.77
N PRO A 7 8.47 -44.52 -11.53
CA PRO A 7 7.08 -44.73 -11.16
C PRO A 7 6.19 -43.66 -11.81
N SER A 8 5.05 -44.10 -12.34
CA SER A 8 3.99 -43.23 -12.86
C SER A 8 3.20 -42.67 -11.68
N PHE A 9 3.41 -41.39 -11.36
CA PHE A 9 2.55 -40.66 -10.44
C PHE A 9 1.35 -40.13 -11.24
N SER A 10 0.24 -40.86 -11.19
CA SER A 10 -1.05 -40.39 -11.68
C SER A 10 -1.63 -39.42 -10.64
N MET A 11 -1.38 -38.13 -10.82
CA MET A 11 -1.99 -37.08 -10.01
C MET A 11 -3.45 -36.91 -10.47
N CYS A 12 -4.41 -37.21 -9.61
CA CYS A 12 -5.81 -36.85 -9.85
C CYS A 12 -5.91 -35.34 -10.05
N ARG A 13 -6.39 -34.95 -11.24
CA ARG A 13 -6.65 -33.58 -11.63
C ARG A 13 -7.88 -33.10 -10.83
N THR A 14 -7.66 -32.55 -9.65
CA THR A 14 -8.70 -31.78 -8.95
C THR A 14 -8.92 -30.49 -9.74
N GLY A 15 -10.16 -30.29 -10.21
CA GLY A 15 -10.55 -29.12 -10.96
C GLY A 15 -10.23 -27.85 -10.17
N GLY A 16 -9.43 -26.96 -10.76
CA GLY A 16 -9.21 -25.63 -10.23
C GLY A 16 -10.52 -24.87 -10.25
N SER A 17 -11.01 -24.48 -9.07
CA SER A 17 -11.98 -23.40 -8.93
C SER A 17 -11.33 -22.12 -9.44
N SER A 18 -11.75 -21.63 -10.61
CA SER A 18 -11.32 -20.35 -11.16
C SER A 18 -12.03 -19.20 -10.42
N THR A 19 -11.70 -19.00 -9.14
CA THR A 19 -11.85 -17.67 -8.57
C THR A 19 -10.75 -16.83 -9.20
N PRO A 20 -11.05 -15.75 -9.94
CA PRO A 20 -10.00 -14.82 -10.32
C PRO A 20 -9.32 -14.34 -9.04
N GLU A 21 -8.02 -14.59 -8.93
CA GLU A 21 -7.15 -13.87 -7.99
C GLU A 21 -7.51 -12.38 -8.11
N PRO A 22 -7.72 -11.65 -7.00
CA PRO A 22 -7.97 -10.22 -7.09
C PRO A 22 -6.80 -9.61 -7.84
N LEU A 23 -7.07 -9.10 -9.04
CA LEU A 23 -6.06 -8.33 -9.77
C LEU A 23 -5.79 -7.11 -8.88
N MET A 24 -4.69 -7.12 -8.15
CA MET A 24 -4.31 -6.01 -7.27
C MET A 24 -4.32 -4.75 -8.11
N ASN A 25 -5.28 -3.87 -7.82
CA ASN A 25 -5.41 -2.60 -8.50
C ASN A 25 -4.34 -1.67 -7.91
N TYR A 26 -3.17 -1.65 -8.53
CA TYR A 26 -2.02 -0.85 -8.07
C TYR A 26 -2.22 0.66 -8.23
N ASP A 27 -3.32 1.08 -8.85
CA ASP A 27 -3.68 2.49 -9.05
C ASP A 27 -4.52 3.04 -7.89
N GLU A 28 -4.94 2.23 -6.92
CA GLU A 28 -5.70 2.69 -5.76
C GLU A 28 -4.82 3.43 -4.75
N PRO A 29 -5.31 4.52 -4.13
CA PRO A 29 -4.60 5.21 -3.07
C PRO A 29 -4.30 4.27 -1.90
N ILE A 30 -3.07 4.33 -1.38
CA ILE A 30 -2.64 3.51 -0.23
C ILE A 30 -3.44 3.89 1.04
N ALA A 31 -3.82 5.16 1.15
CA ALA A 31 -4.60 5.69 2.26
C ALA A 31 -5.84 6.45 1.78
N PRO A 32 -6.98 6.30 2.48
CA PRO A 32 -8.12 7.18 2.25
C PRO A 32 -7.84 8.58 2.80
N LYS A 33 -8.44 9.62 2.18
CA LYS A 33 -8.49 10.96 2.78
C LYS A 33 -9.51 10.94 3.92
N LEU A 34 -9.10 11.42 5.09
CA LEU A 34 -9.90 11.40 6.31
C LEU A 34 -10.26 12.83 6.73
N ASP A 35 -11.54 13.05 7.01
CA ASP A 35 -12.04 14.32 7.52
C ASP A 35 -12.07 14.36 9.05
N GLY A 36 -12.19 15.56 9.63
CA GLY A 36 -12.38 15.74 11.07
C GLY A 36 -11.12 15.55 11.93
N LEU A 37 -9.94 15.52 11.32
CA LEU A 37 -8.65 15.36 12.01
C LEU A 37 -8.05 16.67 12.55
N GLY A 38 -8.81 17.78 12.51
CA GLY A 38 -8.33 19.12 12.82
C GLY A 38 -7.67 19.82 11.64
N ASP A 39 -7.00 20.93 11.92
CA ASP A 39 -6.45 21.88 10.94
C ASP A 39 -4.92 22.01 11.00
N LEU A 40 -4.24 21.13 11.76
CA LEU A 40 -2.78 21.12 11.84
C LEU A 40 -2.18 21.01 10.44
N HIS A 41 -1.34 21.96 10.08
CA HIS A 41 -0.68 22.04 8.79
C HIS A 41 0.80 22.32 9.01
N PHE A 42 1.66 21.58 8.31
CA PHE A 42 3.09 21.83 8.31
C PHE A 42 3.57 21.86 6.86
N ALA A 43 3.87 23.06 6.38
CA ALA A 43 4.34 23.26 5.01
C ALA A 43 5.65 22.49 4.78
N VAL A 44 5.64 21.57 3.81
CA VAL A 44 6.83 20.86 3.35
C VAL A 44 7.14 21.23 1.90
N THR A 45 8.40 21.01 1.50
CA THR A 45 8.78 21.17 0.10
C THR A 45 8.16 20.04 -0.72
N THR A 46 7.13 20.36 -1.50
CA THR A 46 6.50 19.47 -2.48
C THR A 46 5.81 20.28 -3.56
N GLU A 47 5.71 19.72 -4.75
CA GLU A 47 4.93 20.30 -5.86
C GLU A 47 3.50 19.74 -5.90
N SER A 48 3.21 18.69 -5.12
CA SER A 48 1.92 18.02 -5.08
C SER A 48 1.09 18.47 -3.88
N ASN A 49 0.02 19.21 -4.16
CA ASN A 49 -0.97 19.59 -3.13
C ASN A 49 -1.59 18.35 -2.47
N GLU A 50 -1.69 17.23 -3.18
CA GLU A 50 -2.21 15.99 -2.61
C GLU A 50 -1.21 15.33 -1.67
N ALA A 51 0.09 15.33 -2.02
CA ALA A 51 1.13 14.83 -1.13
C ALA A 51 1.19 15.65 0.17
N GLN A 52 1.09 16.98 0.09
CA GLN A 52 0.99 17.86 1.26
C GLN A 52 -0.22 17.50 2.14
N ALA A 53 -1.39 17.26 1.54
CA ALA A 53 -2.60 16.90 2.28
C ALA A 53 -2.46 15.56 3.02
N PHE A 54 -1.86 14.55 2.38
CA PHE A 54 -1.59 13.26 3.04
C PHE A 54 -0.52 13.36 4.12
N PHE A 55 0.50 14.22 3.93
CA PHE A 55 1.49 14.50 4.96
C PHE A 55 0.86 15.17 6.19
N ASP A 56 0.02 16.19 6.00
CA ASP A 56 -0.71 16.84 7.09
C ASP A 56 -1.66 15.86 7.80
N GLN A 57 -2.35 15.00 7.05
CA GLN A 57 -3.16 13.91 7.61
C GLN A 57 -2.31 12.96 8.46
N GLY A 58 -1.16 12.53 7.97
CA GLY A 58 -0.22 11.68 8.70
C GLY A 58 0.23 12.33 10.02
N LEU A 59 0.59 13.62 9.99
CA LEU A 59 0.95 14.36 11.19
C LEU A 59 -0.18 14.39 12.22
N ARG A 60 -1.41 14.74 11.79
CA ARG A 60 -2.59 14.76 12.66
C ARG A 60 -2.83 13.40 13.31
N LEU A 61 -2.69 12.32 12.55
CA LEU A 61 -2.86 10.95 13.03
C LEU A 61 -1.76 10.52 14.01
N VAL A 62 -0.50 10.95 13.80
CA VAL A 62 0.58 10.75 14.77
C VAL A 62 0.24 11.42 16.10
N TYR A 63 -0.18 12.68 16.07
CA TYR A 63 -0.58 13.42 17.27
C TYR A 63 -1.84 12.84 17.94
N ALA A 64 -2.72 12.19 17.17
CA ALA A 64 -3.89 11.46 17.66
C ALA A 64 -3.60 10.00 18.07
N PHE A 65 -2.33 9.57 18.06
CA PHE A 65 -1.89 8.20 18.41
C PHE A 65 -2.42 7.10 17.48
N ASN A 66 -2.85 7.42 16.27
CA ASN A 66 -3.22 6.45 15.24
C ASN A 66 -2.06 6.20 14.27
N HIS A 67 -1.06 5.47 14.74
CA HIS A 67 0.19 5.25 14.00
C HIS A 67 0.03 4.40 12.74
N ALA A 68 -0.93 3.47 12.71
CA ALA A 68 -1.17 2.61 11.55
C ALA A 68 -1.71 3.42 10.36
N GLU A 69 -2.69 4.29 10.59
CA GLU A 69 -3.23 5.16 9.54
C GLU A 69 -2.26 6.29 9.20
N ALA A 70 -1.48 6.79 10.17
CA ALA A 70 -0.43 7.75 9.89
C ALA A 70 0.61 7.19 8.92
N TYR A 71 1.07 5.95 9.16
CA TYR A 71 2.02 5.28 8.27
C TYR A 71 1.47 5.15 6.85
N ARG A 72 0.22 4.72 6.68
CA ARG A 72 -0.42 4.64 5.36
C ARG A 72 -0.50 6.00 4.68
N ALA A 73 -0.83 7.06 5.44
CA ALA A 73 -0.90 8.42 4.91
C ALA A 73 0.47 8.92 4.43
N PHE A 74 1.55 8.68 5.19
CA PHE A 74 2.90 9.03 4.75
C PHE A 74 3.37 8.21 3.55
N GLN A 75 3.03 6.92 3.49
CA GLN A 75 3.30 6.11 2.30
C GLN A 75 2.61 6.65 1.06
N GLU A 76 1.37 7.11 1.18
CA GLU A 76 0.66 7.72 0.06
C GLU A 76 1.28 9.07 -0.34
N ALA A 77 1.69 9.89 0.63
CA ALA A 77 2.43 11.13 0.36
C ALA A 77 3.73 10.85 -0.41
N SER A 78 4.50 9.83 0.00
CA SER A 78 5.72 9.39 -0.68
C SER A 78 5.45 8.79 -2.08
N ARG A 79 4.32 8.11 -2.28
CA ARG A 79 3.91 7.60 -3.59
C ARG A 79 3.60 8.75 -4.57
N LEU A 80 2.95 9.80 -4.09
CA LEU A 80 2.56 10.97 -4.88
C LEU A 80 3.74 11.91 -5.15
N ASP A 81 4.65 12.06 -4.18
CA ASP A 81 5.90 12.80 -4.34
C ASP A 81 7.08 12.00 -3.79
N PRO A 82 7.73 11.17 -4.64
CA PRO A 82 8.91 10.40 -4.25
C PRO A 82 10.11 11.25 -3.81
N GLY A 83 10.11 12.56 -4.13
CA GLY A 83 11.15 13.49 -3.70
C GLY A 83 10.93 14.09 -2.32
N MET A 84 9.74 13.90 -1.73
CA MET A 84 9.38 14.45 -0.43
C MET A 84 10.16 13.75 0.69
N SER A 85 11.28 14.36 1.11
CA SER A 85 12.14 13.81 2.16
C SER A 85 11.45 13.68 3.52
N MET A 86 10.40 14.46 3.77
CA MET A 86 9.66 14.46 5.03
C MET A 86 8.68 13.28 5.17
N ALA A 87 8.39 12.53 4.10
CA ALA A 87 7.42 11.43 4.11
C ALA A 87 8.03 10.03 4.37
N TYR A 88 9.30 9.96 4.78
CA TYR A 88 10.04 8.73 5.13
C TYR A 88 10.35 8.66 6.62
#